data_AF-A0A131ZX24-F1
#
_entry.id   AF-A0A131ZX24-F1
#
_cell.length_a   1.000
_cell.length_b   1.000
_cell.length_c   1.000
_cell.angle_alpha   90.00
_cell.angle_beta   90.00
_cell.angle_gamma   90.00
#
_symmetry.space_group_name_H-M   'P 1'
#
loop_
_entity.id
_entity.type
_entity.pdbx_description
1 polymer ?
#
loop_
_entity_poly.entity_id
_entity_poly.type
_entity_poly.pdbx_seq_one_letter_code
_entity_poly.pdbx_strand_id
1 'polypeptide(L)'
;MHFTESVLARIGNEIFTRFPVPDRMRSWQIEWNDYKPTPLPSKHLIDKPWADPELNASNFSPKWNQLDGEIDRTSHHGPYILNSTGFPLNPAGRTGVSGRGLLGRWGKF
;
A
#
# COMPACT_ATOMS: atom_id res chain seq x y z
N MET A 1 17.52 -12.70 -13.82
CA MET A 1 16.40 -11.80 -13.45
C MET A 1 16.69 -11.33 -12.04
N HIS A 2 17.14 -10.09 -11.87
CA HIS A 2 17.47 -9.56 -10.54
C HIS A 2 16.17 -9.13 -9.86
N PHE A 3 15.98 -9.59 -8.63
CA PHE A 3 14.93 -9.12 -7.73
C PHE A 3 15.67 -8.36 -6.63
N THR A 4 15.52 -7.04 -6.60
CA THR A 4 16.28 -6.19 -5.66
C THR A 4 15.62 -6.06 -4.28
N GLU A 5 14.40 -6.56 -4.10
CA GLU A 5 13.72 -6.62 -2.79
C GLU A 5 13.57 -8.07 -2.31
N SER A 6 13.56 -8.24 -0.97
CA SER A 6 13.30 -9.52 -0.33
C SER A 6 11.99 -10.12 -0.86
N VAL A 7 12.02 -11.40 -1.22
CA VAL A 7 10.85 -12.17 -1.67
C VAL A 7 9.82 -12.34 -0.53
N LEU A 8 10.17 -11.94 0.70
CA LEU A 8 9.38 -12.08 1.89
C LEU A 8 8.91 -10.73 2.43
N ALA A 9 7.67 -10.68 2.88
CA ALA A 9 7.13 -9.63 3.73
C ALA A 9 6.88 -10.20 5.14
N ARG A 10 7.00 -9.37 6.17
CA ARG A 10 6.77 -9.77 7.56
C ARG A 10 5.71 -8.91 8.22
N ILE A 11 4.77 -9.56 8.89
CA ILE A 11 3.75 -8.92 9.73
C ILE A 11 3.87 -9.53 11.13
N GLY A 12 4.52 -8.81 12.04
CA GLY A 12 4.93 -9.38 13.32
C GLY A 12 5.83 -10.60 13.10
N ASN A 13 5.42 -11.75 13.62
CA ASN A 13 6.14 -13.03 13.48
C ASN A 13 5.70 -13.84 12.25
N GLU A 14 4.67 -13.39 11.52
CA GLU A 14 4.16 -14.08 10.32
C GLU A 14 4.95 -13.64 9.07
N ILE A 15 5.24 -14.61 8.19
CA ILE A 15 5.98 -14.40 6.95
C ILE A 15 5.04 -14.65 5.77
N PHE A 16 5.04 -13.73 4.82
CA PHE A 16 4.25 -13.77 3.59
C PHE A 16 5.17 -13.75 2.38
N THR A 17 4.90 -14.58 1.39
CA THR A 17 5.61 -14.54 0.11
C THR A 17 5.05 -13.42 -0.73
N ARG A 18 5.91 -12.51 -1.19
CA ARG A 18 5.53 -11.43 -2.10
C ARG A 18 5.30 -11.97 -3.50
N PHE A 19 4.39 -11.35 -4.25
CA PHE A 19 4.29 -11.57 -5.68
C PHE A 19 5.61 -11.12 -6.35
N PRO A 20 6.21 -11.93 -7.25
CA PRO A 20 7.48 -11.58 -7.86
C PRO A 20 7.33 -10.34 -8.75
N VAL A 21 8.12 -9.31 -8.49
CA VAL A 21 8.17 -8.07 -9.28
C VAL A 21 9.56 -7.95 -9.90
N PRO A 22 9.72 -8.30 -11.19
CA PRO A 22 10.95 -8.00 -11.92
C PRO A 22 11.21 -6.49 -11.91
N ASP A 23 12.47 -6.06 -11.82
CA ASP A 23 12.82 -4.63 -11.75
C ASP A 23 12.18 -3.80 -12.89
N ARG A 24 12.15 -4.35 -14.11
CA ARG A 24 11.51 -3.72 -15.28
C ARG A 24 10.00 -3.51 -15.14
N MET A 25 9.33 -4.23 -14.25
CA MET A 25 7.88 -4.13 -14.03
C MET A 25 7.54 -3.36 -12.75
N ARG A 26 8.53 -2.75 -12.07
CA ARG A 26 8.31 -2.00 -10.82
C ARG A 26 7.47 -0.74 -11.05
N SER A 27 7.68 -0.02 -12.14
CA SER A 27 6.98 1.24 -12.41
C SER A 27 5.49 1.04 -12.64
N TRP A 28 4.65 1.81 -11.95
CA TRP A 28 3.20 1.83 -12.15
C TRP A 28 2.78 2.30 -13.56
N GLN A 29 3.66 3.00 -14.28
CA GLN A 29 3.42 3.44 -15.66
C GLN A 29 3.39 2.30 -16.67
N ILE A 30 3.92 1.13 -16.28
CA ILE A 30 3.90 -0.06 -17.12
C ILE A 30 2.63 -0.83 -16.80
N GLU A 31 1.79 -1.02 -17.81
CA GLU A 31 0.58 -1.85 -17.70
C GLU A 31 0.99 -3.29 -17.35
N TRP A 32 0.31 -3.85 -16.36
CA TRP A 32 0.56 -5.23 -15.94
C TRP A 32 -0.70 -5.86 -15.36
N ASN A 33 -1.56 -6.37 -16.25
CA ASN A 33 -2.86 -6.92 -15.88
C ASN A 33 -2.75 -8.22 -15.05
N ASP A 34 -1.64 -8.95 -15.20
CA ASP A 34 -1.36 -10.16 -14.41
C ASP A 34 -0.74 -9.87 -13.03
N TYR A 35 -0.52 -8.61 -12.67
CA TYR A 35 0.02 -8.25 -11.36
C TYR A 35 -0.99 -8.58 -10.25
N LYS A 36 -0.67 -9.61 -9.45
CA LYS A 36 -1.53 -10.12 -8.36
C LYS A 36 -0.78 -10.08 -7.03
N PRO A 37 -0.60 -8.89 -6.44
CA PRO A 37 0.15 -8.73 -5.20
C PRO A 37 -0.44 -9.55 -4.05
N THR A 38 0.42 -10.07 -3.18
CA THR A 38 -0.01 -10.82 -2.00
C THR A 38 -0.70 -9.89 -1.00
N PRO A 39 -1.96 -10.16 -0.61
CA PRO A 39 -2.65 -9.33 0.37
C PRO A 39 -2.06 -9.58 1.76
N LEU A 40 -1.60 -8.51 2.41
CA LEU A 40 -1.12 -8.57 3.79
C LEU A 40 -2.27 -8.31 4.77
N PRO A 41 -2.40 -9.10 5.85
CA PRO A 41 -3.49 -8.94 6.80
C PRO A 41 -3.33 -7.66 7.62
N SER A 42 -4.45 -6.97 7.82
CA SER A 42 -4.59 -5.75 8.63
C SER A 42 -5.49 -5.94 9.86
N LYS A 43 -5.84 -7.19 10.22
CA LYS A 43 -6.81 -7.50 11.30
C LYS A 43 -6.50 -6.85 12.65
N HIS A 44 -5.22 -6.61 12.95
CA HIS A 44 -4.77 -5.97 14.19
C HIS A 44 -5.00 -4.45 14.21
N LEU A 45 -5.34 -3.85 13.07
CA LEU A 45 -5.70 -2.43 12.91
C LEU A 45 -7.19 -2.17 13.12
N ILE A 46 -8.02 -3.21 13.18
CA ILE A 46 -9.47 -3.08 13.39
C ILE A 46 -9.73 -2.39 14.73
N ASP A 47 -10.61 -1.39 14.70
CA ASP A 47 -11.04 -0.57 15.85
C ASP A 47 -9.90 0.16 16.59
N LYS A 48 -8.74 0.34 15.94
CA LYS A 48 -7.65 1.12 16.52
C LYS A 48 -7.85 2.61 16.24
N PRO A 49 -7.85 3.50 17.25
CA PRO A 49 -8.12 4.92 17.06
C PRO A 49 -7.06 5.64 16.21
N TRP A 50 -5.86 5.07 16.12
CA TRP A 50 -4.75 5.57 15.32
C TRP A 50 -4.69 4.98 13.90
N ALA A 51 -5.55 4.02 13.58
CA ALA A 51 -5.61 3.40 12.26
C ALA A 51 -6.74 4.02 11.43
N ASP A 52 -6.54 4.05 10.11
CA ASP A 52 -7.62 4.35 9.20
C ASP A 52 -8.64 3.19 9.17
N PRO A 53 -9.91 3.47 8.86
CA PRO A 53 -10.84 2.45 8.41
C PRO A 53 -10.36 1.71 7.15
N GLU A 54 -11.03 0.62 6.81
CA GLU A 54 -10.88 0.03 5.48
C GLU A 54 -11.37 1.00 4.40
N LEU A 55 -10.71 0.98 3.24
CA LEU A 55 -10.91 1.96 2.18
C LEU A 55 -12.31 1.93 1.55
N ASN A 56 -13.00 0.79 1.69
CA ASN A 56 -14.39 0.60 1.24
C ASN A 56 -15.43 0.92 2.33
N ALA A 57 -15.02 1.40 3.51
CA ALA A 57 -15.96 1.79 4.55
C ALA A 57 -16.74 3.04 4.12
N SER A 58 -18.07 3.00 4.25
CA SER A 58 -18.95 4.08 3.77
C SER A 58 -18.73 5.43 4.46
N ASN A 59 -18.18 5.42 5.67
CA ASN A 59 -17.87 6.61 6.45
C ASN A 59 -16.41 7.07 6.30
N PHE A 60 -15.65 6.50 5.36
CA PHE A 60 -14.25 6.83 5.15
C PHE A 60 -14.02 7.44 3.78
N SER A 61 -13.84 8.77 3.75
CA SER A 61 -13.58 9.54 2.54
C SER A 61 -12.28 10.35 2.70
N PRO A 62 -11.12 9.67 2.60
CA PRO A 62 -9.82 10.30 2.82
C PRO A 62 -9.48 11.32 1.74
N LYS A 63 -8.87 12.44 2.15
CA LYS A 63 -8.36 13.47 1.23
C LYS A 63 -6.87 13.24 0.95
N TRP A 64 -6.58 12.56 -0.14
CA TRP A 64 -5.21 12.16 -0.49
C TRP A 64 -4.32 13.32 -0.95
N ASN A 65 -3.01 13.18 -0.74
CA ASN A 65 -2.01 14.16 -1.14
C ASN A 65 -2.20 15.55 -0.51
N GLN A 66 -2.83 15.61 0.67
CA GLN A 66 -3.05 16.85 1.41
C GLN A 66 -3.25 16.57 2.90
N LEU A 67 -3.37 17.64 3.69
CA LEU A 67 -3.83 17.55 5.07
C LEU A 67 -5.32 17.21 5.10
N ASP A 68 -5.66 16.13 5.80
CA ASP A 68 -7.01 15.58 5.95
C ASP A 68 -7.44 15.65 7.42
N GLY A 69 -7.97 16.80 7.82
CA GLY A 69 -8.18 17.11 9.24
C GLY A 69 -6.85 17.21 9.97
N GLU A 70 -6.61 16.31 10.91
CA GLU A 70 -5.35 16.21 11.67
C GLU A 70 -4.37 15.20 11.05
N ILE A 71 -4.77 14.49 9.99
CA ILE A 71 -3.96 13.45 9.37
C ILE A 71 -3.29 14.04 8.13
N ASP A 72 -1.97 14.16 8.16
CA ASP A 72 -1.19 14.46 6.96
C ASP A 72 -1.12 13.23 6.05
N ARG A 73 -1.75 13.33 4.87
CA ARG A 73 -1.76 12.30 3.81
C ARG A 73 -0.87 12.70 2.62
N THR A 74 0.09 13.59 2.83
CA THR A 74 1.15 13.87 1.84
C THR A 74 2.27 12.83 1.95
N SER A 75 3.13 12.79 0.93
CA SER A 75 4.32 11.94 0.88
C SER A 75 5.56 12.82 0.71
N HIS A 76 6.66 12.39 1.33
CA HIS A 76 7.97 13.04 1.15
C HIS A 76 8.54 12.86 -0.27
N HIS A 77 7.99 11.93 -1.03
CA HIS A 77 8.39 11.62 -2.41
C HIS A 77 7.53 12.36 -3.46
N GLY A 78 6.70 13.32 -3.03
CA GLY A 78 5.74 14.00 -3.88
C GLY A 78 4.39 13.28 -3.96
N PRO A 79 3.44 13.81 -4.75
CA PRO A 79 2.09 13.26 -4.81
C PRO A 79 2.09 11.83 -5.36
N TYR A 80 1.40 10.93 -4.67
CA TYR A 80 1.19 9.57 -5.13
C TYR A 80 -0.12 9.44 -5.91
N ILE A 81 -0.16 8.47 -6.82
CA ILE A 81 -1.35 8.15 -7.60
C ILE A 81 -2.21 7.12 -6.88
N LEU A 82 -3.49 7.08 -7.23
CA LEU A 82 -4.43 6.07 -6.76
C LEU A 82 -4.66 5.04 -7.87
N ASN A 83 -4.94 3.80 -7.49
CA ASN A 83 -5.45 2.82 -8.45
C ASN A 83 -6.93 3.09 -8.80
N SER A 84 -7.48 2.29 -9.72
CA SER A 84 -8.88 2.40 -10.15
C SER A 84 -9.92 2.17 -9.05
N THR A 85 -9.53 1.59 -7.91
CA THR A 85 -10.39 1.37 -6.74
C THR A 85 -10.12 2.37 -5.60
N GLY A 86 -9.32 3.41 -5.84
CA GLY A 86 -9.06 4.49 -4.89
C GLY A 86 -7.95 4.23 -3.87
N PHE A 87 -7.21 3.12 -3.99
CA PHE A 87 -6.10 2.80 -3.10
C PHE A 87 -4.82 3.57 -3.49
N PRO A 88 -4.10 4.15 -2.52
CA PRO A 88 -2.83 4.81 -2.79
C PRO A 88 -1.77 3.82 -3.22
N LEU A 89 -1.05 4.15 -4.30
CA LEU A 89 0.05 3.36 -4.82
C LEU A 89 1.38 3.90 -4.30
N ASN A 90 2.27 3.01 -3.86
CA ASN A 90 3.60 3.40 -3.38
C ASN A 90 4.37 4.17 -4.48
N PRO A 91 4.83 5.42 -4.24
CA PRO A 91 5.63 6.20 -5.18
C PRO A 91 6.86 5.46 -5.73
N ALA A 92 7.47 4.57 -4.93
CA ALA A 92 8.64 3.79 -5.33
C ALA A 92 8.30 2.63 -6.29
N GLY A 93 7.02 2.34 -6.52
CA GLY A 93 6.55 1.31 -7.45
C GLY A 93 5.94 0.08 -6.78
N ARG A 94 5.72 -0.96 -7.59
CA ARG A 94 5.18 -2.27 -7.18
C ARG A 94 6.13 -2.95 -6.19
N THR A 95 5.56 -3.42 -5.09
CA THR A 95 6.28 -4.13 -4.02
C THR A 95 5.97 -5.62 -3.98
N GLY A 96 4.99 -6.10 -4.74
CA GLY A 96 4.53 -7.49 -4.70
C GLY A 96 3.55 -7.79 -3.55
N VAL A 97 3.14 -6.78 -2.79
CA VAL A 97 2.15 -6.90 -1.71
C VAL A 97 1.09 -5.81 -1.81
N SER A 98 -0.08 -6.09 -1.23
CA SER A 98 -1.21 -5.16 -1.13
C SER A 98 -1.76 -5.12 0.30
N GLY A 99 -2.62 -4.15 0.57
CA GLY A 99 -3.10 -3.88 1.91
C GLY A 99 -2.08 -3.09 2.74
N ARG A 100 -2.34 -3.00 4.05
CA ARG A 100 -1.57 -2.15 4.96
C ARG A 100 -0.48 -2.88 5.71
N GLY A 101 -0.63 -4.19 5.90
CA GLY A 101 0.19 -4.90 6.86
C GLY A 101 0.10 -4.23 8.24
N LEU A 102 1.24 -3.80 8.78
CA LEU A 102 1.35 -3.14 10.09
C LEU A 102 1.07 -1.62 10.06
N LEU A 103 0.88 -1.02 8.89
CA LEU A 103 0.77 0.44 8.76
C LEU A 103 -0.65 0.91 9.10
N GLY A 104 -0.78 1.75 10.13
CA GLY A 104 -2.09 2.27 10.54
C GLY A 104 -2.79 3.12 9.48
N ARG A 105 -2.04 3.85 8.66
CA ARG A 105 -2.57 4.79 7.68
C ARG A 105 -2.36 4.28 6.26
N TRP A 106 -3.34 4.51 5.40
CA TRP A 106 -3.20 4.35 3.96
C TRP A 106 -2.37 5.50 3.39
N GLY A 107 -1.48 5.20 2.44
CA GLY A 107 -0.81 6.22 1.63
C GLY A 107 0.30 7.01 2.32
N LYS A 108 0.71 6.62 3.54
CA LYS A 108 1.84 7.24 4.24
C LYS A 108 3.16 6.64 3.71
N PHE A 109 3.89 7.43 2.93
CA PHE A 109 5.13 7.05 2.23
C PHE A 109 6.28 8.01 2.50
#